data_AF-A0A820JPE6-F1
#
_entry.id   AF-A0A820JPE6-F1
#
_cell.length_a   1.000
_cell.length_b   1.000
_cell.length_c   1.000
_cell.angle_alpha   90.00
_cell.angle_beta   90.00
_cell.angle_gamma   90.00
#
_symmetry.space_group_name_H-M   'P 1'
#
loop_
_entity.id
_entity.type
_entity.pdbx_description
1 polymer ?
#
loop_
_entity_poly.entity_id
_entity_poly.type
_entity_poly.pdbx_seq_one_letter_code
_entity_poly.pdbx_strand_id
1 'polypeptide(L)'
;MEQSRALDEALKLLTGLDNDSTKRANIVEYVRENGRIAVFAYGSLIWNPCEHVEQIIPDCLLNGYIKGFICQDFIYRGTKDFTGLTMGLKPCEDCFVKGYMLMAGANKLISFIEAFIKRETPISVDGTKMDIYTYDFLPVIMSDGKTIEWALTCVVNSNSQFYLPMTLSIKQQAEIISQAYGINGTNFQYLHNTLHTYRRLSLIDTFTGEIEELYAAVLIYRKYLNKHERQWLESFEKLTTKDERELAIKLRKTNNIRMRQQKLFARAYSIEPTVSAKYNRMVSV
;
A
#
# COMPACT_ATOMS: atom_id res chain seq x y z
N MET A 1 -5.97 -5.82 35.31
CA MET A 1 -7.22 -6.44 34.85
C MET A 1 -7.92 -5.59 33.80
N GLU A 2 -8.23 -4.32 34.06
CA GLU A 2 -8.91 -3.44 33.08
C GLU A 2 -8.11 -3.22 31.79
N GLN A 3 -6.82 -2.89 31.89
CA GLN A 3 -5.94 -2.72 30.72
C GLN A 3 -5.79 -4.02 29.90
N SER A 4 -5.74 -5.18 30.56
CA SER A 4 -5.67 -6.49 29.90
C SER A 4 -6.93 -6.78 29.09
N ARG A 5 -8.10 -6.45 29.65
CA ARG A 5 -9.38 -6.56 28.94
C ARG A 5 -9.44 -5.59 27.75
N ALA A 6 -9.05 -4.34 27.94
CA ALA A 6 -9.01 -3.36 26.86
C ALA A 6 -8.06 -3.79 25.74
N LEU A 7 -6.92 -4.39 26.09
CA LEU A 7 -5.97 -4.94 25.13
C LEU A 7 -6.58 -6.11 24.34
N ASP A 8 -7.25 -7.05 24.99
CA ASP A 8 -7.96 -8.13 24.29
C ASP A 8 -9.01 -7.59 23.31
N GLU A 9 -9.81 -6.59 23.72
CA GLU A 9 -10.78 -5.95 22.83
C GLU A 9 -10.12 -5.25 21.63
N ALA A 10 -9.00 -4.57 21.83
CA ALA A 10 -8.24 -3.96 20.74
C ALA A 10 -7.67 -5.02 19.78
N LEU A 11 -7.17 -6.14 20.31
CA LEU A 11 -6.65 -7.26 19.51
C LEU A 11 -7.76 -7.95 18.69
N LYS A 12 -9.02 -7.96 19.14
CA LYS A 12 -10.14 -8.50 18.35
C LYS A 12 -10.41 -7.73 17.06
N LEU A 13 -9.98 -6.48 16.97
CA LEU A 13 -10.13 -5.67 15.76
C LEU A 13 -9.12 -6.05 14.66
N LEU A 14 -8.08 -6.83 15.00
CA LEU A 14 -7.08 -7.32 14.07
C LEU A 14 -7.58 -8.62 13.42
N THR A 15 -8.00 -8.54 12.15
CA THR A 15 -8.39 -9.71 11.34
C THR A 15 -7.32 -10.80 11.38
N GLY A 16 -7.71 -12.04 11.71
CA GLY A 16 -6.79 -13.16 11.91
C GLY A 16 -6.52 -13.48 13.39
N LEU A 17 -6.76 -12.50 14.29
CA LEU A 17 -6.74 -12.71 15.74
C LEU A 17 -8.14 -12.66 16.34
N ASP A 18 -9.16 -12.22 15.61
CA ASP A 18 -10.54 -12.00 16.04
C ASP A 18 -11.19 -13.26 16.64
N ASN A 19 -10.90 -14.44 16.08
CA ASN A 19 -11.48 -15.72 16.53
C ASN A 19 -10.52 -16.60 17.35
N ASP A 20 -9.27 -16.19 17.58
CA ASP A 20 -8.28 -16.97 18.32
C ASP A 20 -8.10 -16.43 19.75
N SER A 21 -9.03 -16.78 20.64
CA SER A 21 -9.00 -16.32 22.04
C SER A 21 -7.77 -16.80 22.80
N THR A 22 -7.25 -17.98 22.49
CA THR A 22 -6.07 -18.54 23.16
C THR A 22 -4.83 -17.75 22.81
N LYS A 23 -4.63 -17.46 21.52
CA LYS A 23 -3.50 -16.63 21.07
C LYS A 23 -3.56 -15.22 21.62
N ARG A 24 -4.74 -14.58 21.64
CA ARG A 24 -4.90 -13.26 22.26
C ARG A 24 -4.59 -13.28 23.76
N ALA A 25 -5.01 -14.31 24.50
CA ALA A 25 -4.69 -14.44 25.92
C ALA A 25 -3.17 -14.49 26.16
N ASN A 26 -2.45 -15.27 25.34
CA ASN A 26 -0.99 -15.36 25.40
C ASN A 26 -0.32 -14.01 25.07
N ILE A 27 -0.82 -13.28 24.06
CA ILE A 27 -0.32 -11.93 23.74
C ILE A 27 -0.54 -10.98 24.91
N VAL A 28 -1.74 -10.99 25.50
CA VAL A 28 -2.07 -10.12 26.64
C VAL A 28 -1.16 -10.40 27.83
N GLU A 29 -0.87 -11.67 28.10
CA GLU A 29 0.09 -12.07 29.13
C GLU A 29 1.51 -11.60 28.80
N TYR A 30 1.99 -11.84 27.59
CA TYR A 30 3.30 -11.37 27.15
C TYR A 30 3.46 -9.85 27.29
N VAL A 31 2.46 -9.08 26.84
CA VAL A 31 2.46 -7.61 26.95
C VAL A 31 2.40 -7.15 28.41
N ARG A 32 1.66 -7.86 29.27
CA ARG A 32 1.60 -7.59 30.72
C ARG A 32 2.97 -7.78 31.38
N GLU A 33 3.67 -8.85 31.06
CA GLU A 33 4.99 -9.16 31.62
C GLU A 33 6.08 -8.22 31.13
N ASN A 34 6.02 -7.82 29.86
CA ASN A 34 7.04 -6.97 29.23
C ASN A 34 6.72 -5.47 29.29
N GLY A 35 5.48 -5.09 29.64
CA GLY A 35 5.03 -3.70 29.75
C GLY A 35 5.02 -2.93 28.41
N ARG A 36 5.02 -3.64 27.27
CA ARG A 36 5.14 -3.06 25.93
C ARG A 36 4.56 -3.97 24.86
N ILE A 37 4.19 -3.37 23.72
CA ILE A 37 3.87 -4.06 22.47
C ILE A 37 4.82 -3.59 21.37
N ALA A 38 5.10 -4.48 20.41
CA ALA A 38 5.96 -4.20 19.27
C ALA A 38 5.22 -4.50 17.95
N VAL A 39 5.46 -3.66 16.95
CA VAL A 39 5.06 -3.87 15.55
C VAL A 39 6.30 -4.03 14.69
N PHE A 40 6.38 -5.12 13.93
CA PHE A 40 7.37 -5.27 12.87
C PHE A 40 6.95 -4.52 11.61
N ALA A 41 7.74 -3.50 11.27
CA ALA A 41 7.58 -2.70 10.09
C ALA A 41 8.55 -3.17 8.99
N TYR A 42 8.01 -3.68 7.88
CA TYR A 42 8.77 -4.04 6.68
C TYR A 42 8.44 -3.16 5.45
N GLY A 43 7.42 -2.31 5.54
CA GLY A 43 6.96 -1.45 4.44
C GLY A 43 7.00 0.03 4.79
N SER A 44 5.94 0.75 4.41
CA SER A 44 5.84 2.20 4.64
C SER A 44 5.92 2.66 6.10
N LEU A 45 5.63 1.78 7.06
CA LEU A 45 5.77 2.08 8.49
C LEU A 45 7.19 2.49 8.88
N ILE A 46 8.22 2.08 8.13
CA ILE A 46 9.62 2.43 8.40
C ILE A 46 9.87 3.93 8.19
N TRP A 47 9.29 4.53 7.15
CA TRP A 47 9.49 5.95 6.81
C TRP A 47 8.27 6.85 7.10
N ASN A 48 7.13 6.26 7.45
CA ASN A 48 5.93 6.95 7.88
C ASN A 48 5.23 6.14 8.98
N PRO A 49 5.78 6.13 10.20
CA PRO A 49 5.24 5.36 11.32
C PRO A 49 3.83 5.86 11.72
N CYS A 50 3.05 5.01 12.39
CA CYS A 50 1.81 5.43 13.03
C CYS A 50 2.07 6.27 14.28
N GLU A 51 1.01 6.86 14.82
CA GLU A 51 1.06 7.64 16.06
C GLU A 51 1.40 6.75 17.27
N HIS A 52 1.81 7.38 18.38
CA HIS A 52 2.10 6.73 19.67
C HIS A 52 3.31 5.78 19.74
N VAL A 53 4.15 5.73 18.70
CA VAL A 53 5.47 5.07 18.78
C VAL A 53 6.35 5.78 19.81
N GLU A 54 6.89 5.03 20.75
CA GLU A 54 7.79 5.54 21.81
C GLU A 54 9.24 5.14 21.58
N GLN A 55 9.46 3.98 20.94
CA GLN A 55 10.79 3.48 20.63
C GLN A 55 10.81 2.84 19.26
N ILE A 56 11.92 3.03 18.54
CA ILE A 56 12.20 2.38 17.27
C ILE A 56 13.50 1.57 17.41
N ILE A 57 13.45 0.27 17.11
CA ILE A 57 14.63 -0.60 17.04
C ILE A 57 14.89 -0.94 15.57
N PRO A 58 16.03 -0.52 15.00
CA PRO A 58 16.34 -0.79 13.60
C PRO A 58 16.86 -2.22 13.40
N ASP A 59 17.07 -2.59 12.14
CA ASP A 59 17.80 -3.78 11.70
C ASP A 59 17.33 -5.12 12.32
N CYS A 60 16.02 -5.26 12.46
CA CYS A 60 15.37 -6.47 12.94
C CYS A 60 15.10 -7.43 11.78
N LEU A 61 15.08 -8.73 12.07
CA LEU A 61 15.01 -9.81 11.08
C LEU A 61 13.87 -10.77 11.40
N LEU A 62 13.00 -10.98 10.41
CA LEU A 62 11.94 -11.98 10.42
C LEU A 62 12.29 -13.11 9.45
N ASN A 63 12.41 -14.34 9.96
CA ASN A 63 12.68 -15.55 9.16
C ASN A 63 11.38 -16.19 8.65
N GLY A 64 11.46 -16.94 7.55
CA GLY A 64 10.35 -17.74 7.02
C GLY A 64 9.32 -16.94 6.21
N TYR A 65 9.66 -15.72 5.83
CA TYR A 65 8.79 -14.82 5.08
C TYR A 65 9.57 -14.12 3.98
N ILE A 66 8.84 -13.73 2.93
CA ILE A 66 9.30 -12.83 1.88
C ILE A 66 8.30 -11.70 1.71
N LYS A 67 8.81 -10.51 1.42
CA LYS A 67 7.99 -9.36 1.02
C LYS A 67 8.06 -9.16 -0.49
N GLY A 68 7.04 -8.54 -1.06
CA GLY A 68 7.05 -8.16 -2.47
C GLY A 68 5.86 -7.28 -2.82
N PHE A 69 5.85 -6.72 -4.03
CA PHE A 69 4.73 -5.90 -4.54
C PHE A 69 3.57 -6.79 -5.03
N ILE A 70 2.96 -7.52 -4.08
CA ILE A 70 1.98 -8.58 -4.32
C ILE A 70 0.53 -8.19 -3.96
N CYS A 71 0.30 -6.92 -3.62
CA CYS A 71 -1.00 -6.43 -3.18
C CYS A 71 -1.48 -5.30 -4.09
N GLN A 72 -2.68 -5.40 -4.63
CA GLN A 72 -3.33 -4.31 -5.35
C GLN A 72 -3.83 -3.24 -4.37
N ASP A 73 -3.71 -1.97 -4.76
CA ASP A 73 -4.18 -0.83 -3.98
C ASP A 73 -4.81 0.23 -4.89
N PHE A 74 -6.11 0.44 -4.75
CA PHE A 74 -6.87 1.44 -5.52
C PHE A 74 -7.32 2.64 -4.66
N ILE A 75 -6.82 2.76 -3.43
CA ILE A 75 -7.13 3.85 -2.51
C ILE A 75 -5.89 4.69 -2.24
N TYR A 76 -4.87 4.12 -1.59
CA TYR A 76 -3.72 4.87 -1.12
C TYR A 76 -2.70 5.14 -2.24
N ARG A 77 -2.36 4.12 -3.02
CA ARG A 77 -1.35 4.18 -4.09
C ARG A 77 -1.90 4.01 -5.50
N GLY A 78 -3.22 3.90 -5.64
CA GLY A 78 -3.89 3.80 -6.92
C GLY A 78 -5.28 4.40 -6.91
N THR A 79 -5.96 4.24 -8.04
CA THR A 79 -7.39 4.46 -8.23
C THR A 79 -7.97 3.28 -8.98
N LYS A 80 -9.30 3.14 -9.07
CA LYS A 80 -9.93 2.06 -9.86
C LYS A 80 -9.46 2.02 -11.33
N ASP A 81 -9.12 3.16 -11.92
CA ASP A 81 -8.63 3.24 -13.30
C ASP A 81 -7.11 2.99 -13.41
N PHE A 82 -6.37 3.27 -12.34
CA PHE A 82 -4.91 3.15 -12.24
C PHE A 82 -4.55 2.49 -10.91
N THR A 83 -4.89 1.20 -10.78
CA THR A 83 -4.66 0.43 -9.55
C THR A 83 -3.16 0.31 -9.30
N GLY A 84 -2.73 0.59 -8.09
CA GLY A 84 -1.33 0.46 -7.67
C GLY A 84 -1.00 -0.94 -7.16
N LEU A 85 0.29 -1.16 -6.94
CA LEU A 85 0.87 -2.29 -6.22
C LEU A 85 1.53 -1.79 -4.93
N THR A 86 1.23 -2.46 -3.84
CA THR A 86 1.81 -2.25 -2.52
C THR A 86 2.42 -3.53 -1.99
N MET A 87 3.19 -3.38 -0.92
CA MET A 87 3.99 -4.47 -0.40
C MET A 87 3.15 -5.41 0.46
N GLY A 88 3.20 -6.70 0.17
CA GLY A 88 2.68 -7.76 1.04
C GLY A 88 3.82 -8.56 1.64
N LEU A 89 3.52 -9.24 2.74
CA LEU A 89 4.40 -10.22 3.38
C LEU A 89 3.72 -11.58 3.30
N LYS A 90 4.42 -12.60 2.79
CA LYS A 90 3.89 -13.96 2.69
C LYS A 90 4.93 -14.99 3.16
N PRO A 91 4.50 -16.17 3.64
CA PRO A 91 5.41 -17.24 3.99
C PRO A 91 6.34 -17.62 2.83
N CYS A 92 7.60 -17.90 3.13
CA CYS A 92 8.60 -18.41 2.20
C CYS A 92 9.68 -19.19 2.97
N GLU A 93 9.95 -20.42 2.53
CA GLU A 93 11.07 -21.22 3.04
C GLU A 93 12.41 -20.57 2.68
N ASP A 94 13.38 -20.61 3.61
CA ASP A 94 14.73 -20.05 3.44
C ASP A 94 14.80 -18.56 3.06
N CYS A 95 13.70 -17.83 3.26
CA CYS A 95 13.63 -16.39 3.09
C CYS A 95 13.70 -15.67 4.44
N PHE A 96 14.19 -14.42 4.41
CA PHE A 96 14.10 -13.51 5.55
C PHE A 96 13.77 -12.10 5.10
N VAL A 97 13.25 -11.30 6.03
CA VAL A 97 12.88 -9.90 5.83
C VAL A 97 13.56 -9.04 6.88
N LYS A 98 14.23 -7.98 6.45
CA LYS A 98 14.73 -6.92 7.32
C LYS A 98 13.68 -5.84 7.51
N GLY A 99 13.62 -5.29 8.71
CA GLY A 99 12.65 -4.28 9.09
C GLY A 99 12.96 -3.65 10.44
N TYR A 100 12.01 -2.90 10.98
CA TYR A 100 12.12 -2.13 12.22
C TYR A 100 11.10 -2.62 13.24
N MET A 101 11.43 -2.59 14.53
CA MET A 101 10.42 -2.64 15.59
C MET A 101 9.94 -1.24 15.91
N LEU A 102 8.63 -1.04 15.89
CA LEU A 102 7.96 0.13 16.45
C LEU A 102 7.31 -0.29 17.76
N MET A 103 7.69 0.32 18.88
CA MET A 103 7.22 -0.09 20.20
C MET A 103 6.47 1.01 20.92
N ALA A 104 5.47 0.61 21.70
CA ALA A 104 4.76 1.47 22.64
C ALA A 104 4.71 0.79 24.02
N GLY A 105 4.93 1.56 25.07
CA GLY A 105 4.85 1.10 26.45
C GLY A 105 3.42 1.08 27.01
N ALA A 106 3.29 0.62 28.25
CA ALA A 106 2.03 0.40 28.95
C ALA A 106 1.01 1.54 28.81
N ASN A 107 1.45 2.80 28.90
CA ASN A 107 0.55 3.96 28.88
C ASN A 107 -0.09 4.25 27.51
N LYS A 108 0.44 3.68 26.42
CA LYS A 108 -0.03 3.95 25.05
C LYS A 108 -0.40 2.70 24.25
N LEU A 109 -0.42 1.52 24.87
CA LEU A 109 -0.67 0.24 24.18
C LEU A 109 -1.91 0.28 23.27
N ILE A 110 -3.05 0.70 23.83
CA ILE A 110 -4.33 0.68 23.13
C ILE A 110 -4.33 1.70 21.99
N SER A 111 -3.98 2.96 22.27
CA SER A 111 -3.94 4.01 21.26
C SER A 111 -2.95 3.70 20.14
N PHE A 112 -1.83 3.03 20.44
CA PHE A 112 -0.88 2.58 19.43
C PHE A 112 -1.47 1.51 18.50
N ILE A 113 -2.15 0.49 19.05
CA ILE A 113 -2.83 -0.55 18.25
C ILE A 113 -3.95 0.07 17.40
N GLU A 114 -4.77 0.94 17.97
CA GLU A 114 -5.85 1.63 17.25
C GLU A 114 -5.31 2.50 16.11
N ALA A 115 -4.24 3.26 16.36
CA ALA A 115 -3.58 4.07 15.34
C ALA A 115 -2.98 3.20 14.22
N PHE A 116 -2.40 2.05 14.57
CA PHE A 116 -1.90 1.07 13.62
C PHE A 116 -3.04 0.49 12.76
N ILE A 117 -4.13 0.00 13.36
CA ILE A 117 -5.30 -0.54 12.64
C ILE A 117 -5.89 0.50 11.69
N LYS A 118 -6.08 1.73 12.17
CA LYS A 118 -6.64 2.84 11.39
C LYS A 118 -5.79 3.14 10.16
N ARG A 119 -4.47 3.03 10.27
CA ARG A 119 -3.53 3.25 9.16
C ARG A 119 -3.58 2.11 8.14
N GLU A 120 -3.59 0.87 8.61
CA GLU A 120 -3.49 -0.34 7.77
C GLU A 120 -4.83 -0.84 7.21
N THR A 121 -5.96 -0.22 7.59
CA THR A 121 -7.30 -0.57 7.08
C THR A 121 -7.88 0.56 6.20
N PRO A 122 -7.47 0.67 4.92
CA PRO A 122 -8.06 1.65 4.01
C PRO A 122 -9.53 1.34 3.74
N ILE A 123 -10.38 2.37 3.78
CA ILE A 123 -11.79 2.32 3.38
C ILE A 123 -12.02 3.40 2.32
N SER A 124 -12.55 3.02 1.17
CA SER A 124 -12.87 3.98 0.10
C SER A 124 -14.16 4.75 0.40
N VAL A 125 -14.40 5.81 -0.36
CA VAL A 125 -15.61 6.65 -0.24
C VAL A 125 -16.91 5.85 -0.43
N ASP A 126 -16.90 4.77 -1.22
CA ASP A 126 -18.05 3.89 -1.42
C ASP A 126 -18.17 2.77 -0.35
N GLY A 127 -17.36 2.82 0.70
CA GLY A 127 -17.37 1.87 1.81
C GLY A 127 -16.60 0.58 1.54
N THR A 128 -15.89 0.47 0.41
CA THR A 128 -15.06 -0.72 0.15
C THR A 128 -13.85 -0.73 1.08
N LYS A 129 -13.80 -1.71 1.98
CA LYS A 129 -12.63 -1.99 2.81
C LYS A 129 -11.62 -2.79 1.99
N MET A 130 -10.37 -2.33 1.98
CA MET A 130 -9.27 -3.08 1.39
C MET A 130 -8.68 -4.02 2.44
N ASP A 131 -9.17 -5.25 2.45
CA ASP A 131 -8.80 -6.33 3.38
C ASP A 131 -7.50 -7.05 2.98
N ILE A 132 -6.50 -6.27 2.55
CA ILE A 132 -5.23 -6.76 1.99
C ILE A 132 -4.43 -7.56 3.01
N TYR A 133 -4.58 -7.24 4.29
CA TYR A 133 -3.79 -7.82 5.38
C TYR A 133 -4.65 -8.58 6.37
N THR A 134 -4.13 -9.73 6.81
CA THR A 134 -4.38 -10.27 8.15
C THR A 134 -3.23 -9.86 9.06
N TYR A 135 -3.42 -10.03 10.36
CA TYR A 135 -2.44 -9.66 11.36
C TYR A 135 -1.97 -10.88 12.13
N ASP A 136 -0.68 -10.93 12.39
CA ASP A 136 -0.07 -11.98 13.17
C ASP A 136 0.98 -11.42 14.12
N PHE A 137 1.28 -12.17 15.18
CA PHE A 137 2.41 -11.92 16.06
C PHE A 137 3.47 -12.98 15.79
N LEU A 138 4.62 -12.52 15.30
CA LEU A 138 5.70 -13.39 14.86
C LEU A 138 6.97 -13.11 15.69
N PRO A 139 7.82 -14.14 15.89
CA PRO A 139 9.11 -13.95 16.52
C PRO A 139 10.04 -13.17 15.59
N VAL A 140 10.64 -12.09 16.09
CA VAL A 140 11.56 -11.24 15.34
C VAL A 140 12.89 -11.08 16.07
N ILE A 141 13.98 -11.33 15.36
CA ILE A 141 15.34 -11.28 15.88
C ILE A 141 15.87 -9.85 15.76
N MET A 142 16.29 -9.27 16.88
CA MET A 142 16.93 -7.95 16.93
C MET A 142 18.41 -8.05 16.54
N SER A 143 19.04 -6.91 16.25
CA SER A 143 20.45 -6.84 15.86
C SER A 143 21.43 -7.35 16.93
N ASP A 144 21.02 -7.37 18.20
CA ASP A 144 21.82 -7.93 19.31
C ASP A 144 21.62 -9.45 19.50
N GLY A 145 20.84 -10.10 18.62
CA GLY A 145 20.56 -11.53 18.64
C GLY A 145 19.40 -11.95 19.55
N LYS A 146 18.81 -11.03 20.33
CA LYS A 146 17.63 -11.35 21.14
C LYS A 146 16.37 -11.39 20.27
N THR A 147 15.41 -12.21 20.68
CA THR A 147 14.13 -12.35 19.98
C THR A 147 13.02 -11.61 20.74
N ILE A 148 12.20 -10.85 20.00
CA ILE A 148 10.88 -10.44 20.46
C ILE A 148 9.90 -11.51 19.97
N GLU A 149 9.45 -12.36 20.89
CA GLU A 149 8.61 -13.54 20.59
C GLU A 149 7.25 -13.16 19.96
N TRP A 150 6.71 -12.01 20.35
CA TRP A 150 5.39 -11.53 19.93
C TRP A 150 5.50 -10.13 19.35
N ALA A 151 5.88 -10.03 18.06
CA ALA A 151 5.85 -8.79 17.31
C ALA A 151 4.69 -8.78 16.30
N LEU A 152 3.75 -7.84 16.47
CA LEU A 152 2.62 -7.65 15.55
C LEU A 152 3.11 -7.27 14.16
N THR A 153 2.62 -7.89 13.11
CA THR A 153 2.92 -7.52 11.72
C THR A 153 1.71 -7.70 10.82
N CYS A 154 1.74 -7.02 9.68
CA CYS A 154 0.81 -7.30 8.58
C CYS A 154 1.33 -8.51 7.79
N VAL A 155 0.45 -9.48 7.53
CA VAL A 155 0.67 -10.60 6.60
C VAL A 155 -0.39 -10.49 5.52
N VAL A 156 -0.08 -10.87 4.28
CA VAL A 156 -1.08 -10.81 3.21
C VAL A 156 -2.26 -11.74 3.51
N ASN A 157 -3.46 -11.22 3.34
CA ASN A 157 -4.67 -12.03 3.36
C ASN A 157 -4.78 -12.78 2.04
N SER A 158 -4.48 -14.09 2.04
CA SER A 158 -4.51 -14.93 0.84
C SER A 158 -5.91 -15.05 0.22
N ASN A 159 -6.97 -14.77 0.97
CA ASN A 159 -8.36 -14.78 0.50
C ASN A 159 -8.82 -13.40 -0.02
N SER A 160 -8.01 -12.35 0.14
CA SER A 160 -8.38 -11.02 -0.37
C SER A 160 -8.35 -11.02 -1.89
N GLN A 161 -9.39 -10.44 -2.49
CA GLN A 161 -9.42 -10.17 -3.93
C GLN A 161 -8.30 -9.23 -4.41
N PHE A 162 -7.67 -8.50 -3.47
CA PHE A 162 -6.57 -7.57 -3.74
C PHE A 162 -5.20 -8.25 -3.64
N TYR A 163 -5.14 -9.52 -3.24
CA TYR A 163 -3.90 -10.30 -3.27
C TYR A 163 -3.64 -10.84 -4.68
N LEU A 164 -2.41 -10.68 -5.16
CA LEU A 164 -1.93 -11.31 -6.39
C LEU A 164 -1.20 -12.62 -6.04
N PRO A 165 -1.84 -13.79 -6.20
CA PRO A 165 -1.24 -15.07 -5.81
C PRO A 165 0.01 -15.41 -6.65
N MET A 166 0.03 -14.94 -7.91
CA MET A 166 1.17 -15.05 -8.80
C MET A 166 1.89 -13.70 -8.86
N THR A 167 3.18 -13.69 -8.55
CA THR A 167 4.01 -12.50 -8.68
C THR A 167 4.04 -12.06 -10.15
N LEU A 168 3.69 -10.81 -10.40
CA LEU A 168 3.83 -10.22 -11.73
C LEU A 168 5.32 -10.10 -12.11
N SER A 169 5.64 -10.22 -13.39
CA SER A 169 7.00 -9.93 -13.84
C SER A 169 7.41 -8.48 -13.50
N ILE A 170 8.71 -8.22 -13.33
CA ILE A 170 9.24 -6.87 -13.09
C ILE A 170 8.72 -5.86 -14.13
N LYS A 171 8.61 -6.30 -15.39
CA LYS A 171 8.07 -5.50 -16.48
C LYS A 171 6.62 -5.07 -16.23
N GLN A 172 5.76 -6.00 -15.83
CA GLN A 172 4.34 -5.72 -15.53
C GLN A 172 4.18 -4.86 -14.26
N GLN A 173 4.96 -5.16 -13.21
CA GLN A 173 4.97 -4.35 -12.00
C GLN A 173 5.39 -2.91 -12.32
N ALA A 174 6.44 -2.74 -13.13
CA ALA A 174 6.95 -1.43 -13.51
C ALA A 174 5.94 -0.61 -14.33
N GLU A 175 5.25 -1.25 -15.27
CA GLU A 175 4.18 -0.61 -16.05
C GLU A 175 3.08 -0.05 -15.13
N ILE A 176 2.63 -0.85 -14.16
CA ILE A 176 1.61 -0.44 -13.18
C ILE A 176 2.12 0.69 -12.29
N ILE A 177 3.25 0.48 -11.61
CA ILE A 177 3.79 1.43 -10.61
C ILE A 177 4.15 2.77 -11.25
N SER A 178 4.57 2.77 -12.53
CA SER A 178 4.94 4.00 -13.24
C SER A 178 3.77 4.98 -13.43
N GLN A 179 2.54 4.47 -13.47
CA GLN A 179 1.34 5.24 -13.82
C GLN A 179 0.37 5.39 -12.64
N ALA A 180 0.42 4.52 -11.64
CA ALA A 180 -0.55 4.49 -10.54
C ALA A 180 -0.37 5.65 -9.53
N TYR A 181 -1.50 6.15 -9.04
CA TYR A 181 -1.59 7.25 -8.07
C TYR A 181 -2.84 7.13 -7.22
N GLY A 182 -2.76 7.50 -5.94
CA GLY A 182 -3.88 7.50 -5.00
C GLY A 182 -3.78 8.62 -3.98
N ILE A 183 -4.62 8.59 -2.93
CA ILE A 183 -4.71 9.68 -1.94
C ILE A 183 -3.42 9.86 -1.12
N ASN A 184 -2.56 8.84 -1.05
CA ASN A 184 -1.26 8.91 -0.38
C ASN A 184 -0.09 9.22 -1.33
N GLY A 185 -0.36 9.61 -2.57
CA GLY A 185 0.64 9.98 -3.58
C GLY A 185 0.77 8.94 -4.70
N THR A 186 1.80 9.08 -5.54
CA THR A 186 2.04 8.10 -6.61
C THR A 186 2.55 6.77 -6.05
N ASN A 187 2.34 5.70 -6.80
CA ASN A 187 2.93 4.42 -6.47
C ASN A 187 4.46 4.44 -6.67
N PHE A 188 4.95 5.24 -7.62
CA PHE A 188 6.37 5.52 -7.77
C PHE A 188 6.98 6.15 -6.51
N GLN A 189 6.32 7.14 -5.89
CA GLN A 189 6.77 7.71 -4.60
C GLN A 189 6.87 6.65 -3.51
N TYR A 190 5.91 5.72 -3.44
CA TYR A 190 5.96 4.62 -2.49
C TYR A 190 7.18 3.72 -2.71
N LEU A 191 7.42 3.30 -3.95
CA LEU A 191 8.59 2.48 -4.31
C LEU A 191 9.89 3.23 -4.03
N HIS A 192 9.99 4.49 -4.45
CA HIS A 192 11.15 5.35 -4.25
C HIS A 192 11.48 5.52 -2.76
N ASN A 193 10.50 5.91 -1.95
CA ASN A 193 10.70 6.12 -0.52
C ASN A 193 11.10 4.82 0.19
N THR A 194 10.49 3.70 -0.21
CA THR A 194 10.83 2.39 0.34
C THR A 194 12.27 2.02 0.00
N LEU A 195 12.65 1.98 -1.27
CA LEU A 195 14.02 1.63 -1.66
C LEU A 195 15.07 2.59 -1.09
N HIS A 196 14.82 3.89 -1.15
CA HIS A 196 15.76 4.89 -0.62
C HIS A 196 15.95 4.75 0.89
N THR A 197 14.86 4.48 1.62
CA THR A 197 14.92 4.22 3.06
C THR A 197 15.71 2.94 3.35
N TYR A 198 15.47 1.88 2.60
CA TYR A 198 16.21 0.61 2.76
C TYR A 198 17.71 0.78 2.53
N ARG A 199 18.09 1.46 1.45
CA ARG A 199 19.50 1.77 1.16
C ARG A 199 20.14 2.63 2.24
N ARG A 200 19.48 3.70 2.65
CA ARG A 200 19.97 4.61 3.72
C ARG A 200 20.22 3.88 5.03
N LEU A 201 19.44 2.84 5.30
CA LEU A 201 19.47 2.07 6.53
C LEU A 201 20.22 0.74 6.40
N SER A 202 20.81 0.48 5.24
CA SER A 202 21.51 -0.78 4.93
C SER A 202 20.70 -2.03 5.23
N LEU A 203 19.38 -1.97 5.04
CA LEU A 203 18.49 -3.12 5.20
C LEU A 203 18.60 -3.99 3.96
N ILE A 204 19.29 -5.12 4.09
CA ILE A 204 19.52 -6.10 3.02
C ILE A 204 18.84 -7.40 3.41
N ASP A 205 17.97 -7.89 2.53
CA ASP A 205 17.22 -9.13 2.69
C ASP A 205 16.90 -9.80 1.34
N THR A 206 16.13 -10.90 1.39
CA THR A 206 15.83 -11.72 0.21
C THR A 206 15.20 -10.94 -0.95
N PHE A 207 14.44 -9.86 -0.68
CA PHE A 207 13.76 -9.08 -1.73
C PHE A 207 14.62 -7.94 -2.30
N THR A 208 15.82 -7.70 -1.75
CA THR A 208 16.62 -6.50 -2.06
C THR A 208 16.99 -6.39 -3.55
N GLY A 209 17.38 -7.50 -4.20
CA GLY A 209 17.69 -7.48 -5.63
C GLY A 209 16.47 -7.13 -6.49
N GLU A 210 15.31 -7.72 -6.18
CA GLU A 210 14.08 -7.52 -6.97
C GLU A 210 13.56 -6.08 -6.86
N ILE A 211 13.60 -5.46 -5.68
CA ILE A 211 13.18 -4.04 -5.53
C ILE A 211 14.10 -3.08 -6.29
N GLU A 212 15.39 -3.38 -6.39
CA GLU A 212 16.34 -2.57 -7.15
C GLU A 212 16.11 -2.68 -8.65
N GLU A 213 15.89 -3.90 -9.16
CA GLU A 213 15.54 -4.15 -10.55
C GLU A 213 14.21 -3.47 -10.91
N LEU A 214 13.20 -3.60 -10.03
CA LEU A 214 11.90 -2.97 -10.19
C LEU A 214 12.01 -1.45 -10.26
N TYR A 215 12.79 -0.83 -9.37
CA TYR A 215 13.00 0.61 -9.40
C TYR A 215 13.66 1.09 -10.69
N ALA A 216 14.69 0.38 -11.16
CA ALA A 216 15.32 0.69 -12.45
C ALA A 216 14.34 0.57 -13.61
N ALA A 217 13.53 -0.50 -13.64
CA ALA A 217 12.50 -0.69 -14.65
C ALA A 217 11.45 0.44 -14.62
N VAL A 218 10.97 0.85 -13.44
CA VAL A 218 10.00 1.96 -13.31
C VAL A 218 10.58 3.27 -13.84
N LEU A 219 11.85 3.58 -13.57
CA LEU A 219 12.49 4.77 -14.12
C LEU A 219 12.54 4.75 -15.65
N ILE A 220 12.76 3.59 -16.25
CA ILE A 220 12.73 3.41 -17.70
C ILE A 220 11.31 3.62 -18.23
N TYR A 221 10.31 2.96 -17.65
CA TYR A 221 8.90 3.09 -18.04
C TYR A 221 8.40 4.54 -17.99
N ARG A 222 8.75 5.27 -16.92
CA ARG A 222 8.37 6.67 -16.76
C ARG A 222 8.93 7.59 -17.87
N LYS A 223 10.06 7.24 -18.50
CA LYS A 223 10.59 7.98 -19.65
C LYS A 223 9.75 7.79 -20.92
N TYR A 224 9.06 6.65 -21.05
CA TYR A 224 8.22 6.30 -22.20
C TYR A 224 6.76 6.74 -22.06
N LEU A 225 6.35 7.22 -20.87
CA LEU A 225 5.05 7.87 -20.71
C LEU A 225 4.93 9.07 -21.64
N ASN A 226 3.72 9.33 -22.15
CA ASN A 226 3.53 10.52 -22.96
C ASN A 226 3.76 11.78 -22.11
N LYS A 227 4.17 12.87 -22.78
CA LYS A 227 4.59 14.11 -22.10
C LYS A 227 3.55 14.63 -21.11
N HIS A 228 2.26 14.56 -21.46
CA HIS A 228 1.17 15.06 -20.61
C HIS A 228 0.98 14.21 -19.35
N GLU A 229 1.01 12.88 -19.49
CA GLU A 229 0.92 11.96 -18.35
C GLU A 229 2.07 12.14 -17.37
N ARG A 230 3.30 12.19 -17.91
CA ARG A 230 4.50 12.39 -17.10
C ARG A 230 4.45 13.70 -16.34
N GLN A 231 4.15 14.81 -17.01
CA GLN A 231 4.05 16.13 -16.38
C GLN A 231 2.96 16.18 -15.31
N TRP A 232 1.82 15.51 -15.53
CA TRP A 232 0.77 15.44 -14.53
C TRP A 232 1.24 14.66 -13.30
N LEU A 233 1.86 13.50 -13.48
CA LEU A 233 2.37 12.69 -12.35
C LEU A 233 3.43 13.46 -11.56
N GLU A 234 4.39 14.11 -12.23
CA GLU A 234 5.41 14.95 -11.58
C GLU A 234 4.80 16.13 -10.83
N SER A 235 3.69 16.70 -11.31
CA SER A 235 2.97 17.76 -10.61
C SER A 235 2.19 17.22 -9.41
N PHE A 236 1.55 16.06 -9.57
CA PHE A 236 0.83 15.36 -8.50
C PHE A 236 1.75 14.96 -7.35
N GLU A 237 2.99 14.57 -7.65
CA GLU A 237 4.02 14.22 -6.67
C GLU A 237 4.42 15.38 -5.76
N LYS A 238 4.21 16.64 -6.19
CA LYS A 238 4.48 17.84 -5.39
C LYS A 238 3.38 18.18 -4.38
N LEU A 239 2.21 17.54 -4.49
CA LEU A 239 1.10 17.77 -3.57
C LEU A 239 1.42 17.15 -2.21
N THR A 240 1.16 17.88 -1.14
CA THR A 240 1.61 17.53 0.22
C THR A 240 0.47 17.02 1.10
N THR A 241 -0.76 17.45 0.83
CA THR A 241 -1.95 17.10 1.62
C THR A 241 -2.84 16.08 0.91
N LYS A 242 -3.69 15.39 1.68
CA LYS A 242 -4.70 14.47 1.12
C LYS A 242 -5.75 15.23 0.32
N ASP A 243 -6.24 16.36 0.82
CA ASP A 243 -7.28 17.17 0.16
C ASP A 243 -6.83 17.67 -1.22
N GLU A 244 -5.59 18.15 -1.34
CA GLU A 244 -5.00 18.54 -2.64
C GLU A 244 -4.98 17.36 -3.62
N ARG A 245 -4.59 16.18 -3.15
CA ARG A 245 -4.51 14.97 -3.98
C ARG A 245 -5.90 14.49 -4.39
N GLU A 246 -6.87 14.50 -3.48
CA GLU A 246 -8.26 14.15 -3.79
C GLU A 246 -8.86 15.08 -4.85
N LEU A 247 -8.64 16.39 -4.71
CA LEU A 247 -9.05 17.37 -5.71
C LEU A 247 -8.40 17.11 -7.06
N ALA A 248 -7.09 16.89 -7.10
CA ALA A 248 -6.36 16.60 -8.33
C ALA A 248 -6.82 15.30 -9.02
N ILE A 249 -7.09 14.24 -8.24
CA ILE A 249 -7.67 12.97 -8.74
C ILE A 249 -9.04 13.22 -9.37
N LYS A 250 -9.91 13.98 -8.68
CA LYS A 250 -11.25 14.32 -9.17
C LYS A 250 -11.18 15.09 -10.49
N LEU A 251 -10.33 16.11 -10.58
CA LEU A 251 -10.14 16.91 -11.79
C LEU A 251 -9.61 16.07 -12.97
N ARG A 252 -8.65 15.17 -12.72
CA ARG A 252 -8.13 14.27 -13.77
C ARG A 252 -9.22 13.34 -14.32
N LYS A 253 -10.07 12.77 -13.45
CA LYS A 253 -11.21 11.95 -13.88
C LYS A 253 -12.20 12.73 -14.73
N THR A 254 -12.60 13.93 -14.31
CA THR A 254 -13.53 14.78 -15.07
C THR A 254 -12.97 15.14 -16.45
N ASN A 255 -11.69 15.50 -16.54
CA ASN A 255 -11.05 15.81 -17.81
C ASN A 255 -10.97 14.58 -18.75
N ASN A 256 -10.67 13.40 -18.21
CA ASN A 256 -10.67 12.17 -18.99
C ASN A 256 -12.07 11.83 -19.52
N ILE A 257 -13.12 12.01 -18.70
CA ILE A 257 -14.52 11.82 -19.13
C ILE A 257 -14.87 12.81 -20.25
N ARG A 258 -14.56 14.10 -20.06
CA ARG A 258 -14.81 15.14 -21.07
C ARG A 258 -14.10 14.85 -22.39
N MET A 259 -12.83 14.45 -22.35
CA MET A 259 -12.09 14.06 -23.56
C MET A 259 -12.67 12.82 -24.24
N ARG A 260 -13.09 11.80 -23.47
CA ARG A 260 -13.76 10.62 -24.02
C ARG A 260 -15.10 10.99 -24.67
N GLN A 261 -15.90 11.84 -24.02
CA GLN A 261 -17.16 12.35 -24.59
C GLN A 261 -16.92 13.18 -25.85
N GLN A 262 -15.90 14.05 -25.88
CA GLN A 262 -15.53 14.81 -27.08
C GLN A 262 -15.07 13.90 -28.22
N LYS A 263 -14.29 12.85 -27.94
CA LYS A 263 -13.91 11.85 -28.95
C LYS A 263 -15.11 11.05 -29.46
N LEU A 264 -16.03 10.67 -28.57
CA LEU A 264 -17.28 9.98 -28.95
C LEU A 264 -18.19 10.88 -29.77
N PHE A 265 -18.36 12.16 -29.38
CA PHE A 265 -19.11 13.15 -30.13
C PHE A 265 -18.47 13.40 -31.49
N ALA A 266 -17.16 13.67 -31.54
CA ALA A 266 -16.43 13.81 -32.80
C ALA A 266 -16.62 12.57 -33.68
N ARG A 267 -16.52 11.35 -33.13
CA ARG A 267 -16.76 10.11 -33.89
C ARG A 267 -18.21 9.99 -34.36
N ALA A 268 -19.21 10.31 -33.53
CA ALA A 268 -20.62 10.29 -33.91
C ALA A 268 -20.93 11.28 -35.04
N TYR A 269 -20.32 12.48 -35.01
CA TYR A 269 -20.47 13.50 -36.04
C TYR A 269 -19.55 13.29 -37.26
N SER A 270 -18.51 12.48 -37.13
CA SER A 270 -17.67 12.03 -38.26
C SER A 270 -18.27 10.85 -39.02
N ILE A 271 -19.34 10.23 -38.49
CA ILE A 271 -20.05 9.08 -39.10
C ILE A 271 -21.25 9.52 -39.95
N GLU A 272 -21.55 10.83 -40.07
CA GLU A 272 -22.46 11.31 -41.11
C GLU A 272 -21.75 11.99 -42.30
N PRO A 273 -21.22 11.21 -43.27
CA PRO A 273 -21.07 11.66 -44.64
C PRO A 273 -22.21 11.13 -45.53
N THR A 274 -23.47 11.10 -45.07
CA THR A 274 -24.60 10.67 -45.94
C THR A 274 -25.94 11.39 -45.78
N VAL A 275 -26.09 12.38 -44.88
CA VAL A 275 -27.35 13.17 -44.81
C VAL A 275 -27.22 14.57 -45.43
N SER A 276 -26.01 15.13 -45.53
CA SER A 276 -25.78 16.44 -46.18
C SER A 276 -25.94 16.40 -47.72
N ALA A 277 -25.81 15.23 -48.36
CA ALA A 277 -25.96 15.12 -49.82
C ALA A 277 -27.42 15.02 -50.33
N LYS A 278 -28.40 14.80 -49.44
CA LYS A 278 -29.83 14.76 -49.82
C LYS A 278 -30.55 16.10 -49.65
N TYR A 279 -30.06 17.01 -48.79
CA TYR A 279 -30.67 18.33 -48.63
C TYR A 279 -30.29 19.30 -49.77
N ASN A 280 -29.05 19.20 -50.29
CA ASN A 280 -28.59 20.03 -51.42
C ASN A 280 -29.04 19.55 -52.81
N ARG A 281 -29.87 18.50 -52.90
CA ARG A 281 -30.50 18.06 -54.16
C ARG A 281 -32.01 18.30 -54.22
N MET A 282 -32.59 18.94 -53.20
CA MET A 282 -34.00 19.34 -53.18
C MET A 282 -34.20 20.86 -53.25
N VAL A 283 -33.13 21.66 -53.35
CA VAL A 283 -33.20 23.14 -53.46
C VAL A 283 -32.48 23.67 -54.72
N SER A 284 -32.16 22.79 -55.67
CA SER A 284 -31.67 23.21 -56.98
C SER A 284 -32.19 22.26 -58.07
N VAL A 285 -33.21 22.76 -58.77
CA VAL A 285 -33.93 22.22 -59.95
C VAL A 285 -35.02 21.21 -59.64
#